data_AF-E8PJN8-F1
#
_entry.id   AF-E8PJN8-F1
#
_cell.length_a   1.000
_cell.length_b   1.000
_cell.length_c   1.000
_cell.angle_alpha   90.00
_cell.angle_beta   90.00
_cell.angle_gamma   90.00
#
_symmetry.space_group_name_H-M   'P 1'
#
loop_
_entity.id
_entity.type
_entity.pdbx_description
1 polymer ?
#
loop_
_entity_poly.entity_id
_entity_poly.type
_entity_poly.pdbx_seq_one_letter_code
_entity_poly.pdbx_strand_id
1 'polypeptide(L)'
;MLLGDAGFDGEEVWRVVKGLGVRPLIRLREKGEVRDAVRRWAAFHWEDALYRFRGVVEGVFGGMKSRWAGGYLMERKPSSAMKRIFLEAIAYDLRILLTLTPVPKGFKPIY
;
A
#
# COMPACT_ATOMS: atom_id res chain seq x y z
N MET A 1 3.96 -7.85 -3.36
CA MET A 1 4.94 -7.32 -2.38
C MET A 1 4.17 -6.70 -1.23
N LEU A 2 4.56 -6.93 0.02
CA LEU A 2 3.88 -6.38 1.19
C LEU A 2 4.74 -5.26 1.80
N LEU A 3 4.17 -4.06 1.98
CA LEU A 3 4.81 -2.94 2.66
C LEU A 3 4.18 -2.78 4.05
N GLY A 4 4.96 -2.89 5.12
CA GLY A 4 4.45 -2.87 6.50
C GLY A 4 5.28 -2.00 7.43
N ASP A 5 4.64 -1.42 8.43
CA ASP A 5 5.34 -0.77 9.54
C ASP A 5 5.86 -1.79 10.57
N ALA A 6 6.52 -1.29 11.62
CA ALA A 6 7.03 -2.13 12.69
C ALA A 6 5.92 -2.85 13.47
N GLY A 7 4.68 -2.36 13.44
CA GLY A 7 3.50 -3.05 13.98
C GLY A 7 3.30 -4.43 13.35
N PHE A 8 3.60 -4.58 12.06
CA PHE A 8 3.47 -5.84 11.32
C PHE A 8 4.66 -6.81 11.50
N ASP A 9 5.68 -6.46 12.28
CA ASP A 9 6.82 -7.34 12.59
C ASP A 9 6.46 -8.40 13.64
N GLY A 10 5.54 -9.29 13.27
CA GLY A 10 5.10 -10.45 14.06
C GLY A 10 5.32 -11.76 13.29
N GLU A 11 5.68 -12.83 13.99
CA GLU A 11 6.01 -14.14 13.39
C GLU A 11 4.89 -14.69 12.50
N GLU A 12 3.63 -14.52 12.92
CA GLU A 12 2.45 -14.94 12.16
C GLU A 12 2.38 -14.26 10.77
N VAL A 13 2.62 -12.95 10.72
CA VAL A 13 2.63 -12.17 9.47
C VAL A 13 3.74 -12.69 8.56
N TRP A 14 4.94 -12.91 9.10
CA TRP A 14 6.06 -13.46 8.36
C TRP A 14 5.77 -14.85 7.79
N ARG A 15 5.08 -15.71 8.55
CA ARG A 15 4.66 -17.06 8.12
C ARG A 15 3.65 -17.01 6.98
N VAL A 16 2.63 -16.16 7.09
CA VAL A 16 1.62 -15.96 6.04
C VAL A 16 2.27 -15.43 4.77
N VAL A 17 3.12 -14.41 4.89
CA VAL A 17 3.80 -13.80 3.73
C VAL A 17 4.69 -14.81 3.01
N LYS A 18 5.46 -15.62 3.75
CA LYS A 18 6.22 -16.73 3.17
C LYS A 18 5.32 -17.71 2.42
N GLY A 19 4.18 -18.09 3.00
CA GLY A 19 3.22 -19.01 2.37
C GLY A 19 2.59 -18.45 1.09
N LEU A 20 2.47 -17.13 0.98
CA LEU A 20 1.92 -16.45 -0.20
C LEU A 20 2.95 -16.20 -1.32
N GLY A 21 4.23 -16.52 -1.11
CA GLY A 21 5.29 -16.28 -2.10
C GLY A 21 5.53 -14.79 -2.39
N VAL A 22 5.03 -13.89 -1.54
CA VAL A 22 5.21 -12.44 -1.73
C VAL A 22 6.45 -11.97 -0.98
N ARG A 23 7.22 -11.06 -1.58
CA ARG A 23 8.34 -10.39 -0.89
C ARG A 23 7.80 -9.40 0.16
N PRO A 24 8.11 -9.57 1.46
CA PRO A 24 7.83 -8.58 2.50
C PRO A 24 8.90 -7.48 2.55
N LEU A 25 8.46 -6.25 2.75
CA LEU A 25 9.26 -5.09 3.09
C LEU A 25 8.65 -4.47 4.36
N ILE A 26 8.92 -5.10 5.51
CA ILE A 26 8.36 -4.74 6.81
C ILE A 26 9.48 -4.14 7.65
N ARG A 27 9.27 -2.93 8.20
CA ARG A 27 10.27 -2.32 9.09
C ARG A 27 10.39 -3.17 10.35
N LEU A 28 11.61 -3.57 10.72
CA LEU A 28 11.83 -4.35 11.93
C LEU A 28 11.63 -3.47 13.18
N ARG A 29 11.08 -4.04 14.27
CA ARG A 29 11.03 -3.36 15.58
C ARG A 29 12.45 -3.25 16.14
N GLU A 30 12.78 -2.11 16.78
CA GLU A 30 14.11 -1.84 17.37
C GLU A 30 14.50 -2.73 18.56
N LYS A 31 13.80 -3.84 18.82
CA LYS A 31 14.08 -4.72 19.97
C LYS A 31 14.73 -6.03 19.54
N GLY A 32 16.05 -6.08 19.72
CA GLY A 32 16.85 -7.31 19.86
C GLY A 32 17.54 -7.79 18.58
N GLU A 33 18.65 -8.53 18.78
CA GLU A 33 19.41 -9.17 17.72
C GLU A 33 18.51 -9.94 16.75
N VAL A 34 18.76 -9.78 15.45
CA VAL A 34 18.07 -10.46 14.36
C VAL A 34 18.47 -11.95 14.32
N ARG A 35 18.06 -12.71 15.33
CA ARG A 35 18.38 -14.14 15.45
C ARG A 35 17.59 -14.99 14.45
N ASP A 36 16.40 -14.52 14.05
CA ASP A 36 15.51 -15.20 13.13
C ASP A 36 15.98 -15.07 11.67
N ALA A 37 16.10 -16.20 10.96
CA ALA A 37 16.56 -16.26 9.57
C ALA A 37 15.68 -15.42 8.63
N VAL A 38 14.38 -15.30 8.96
CA VAL A 38 13.43 -14.51 8.16
C VAL A 38 13.72 -13.02 8.25
N ARG A 39 14.00 -12.52 9.47
CA ARG A 39 14.32 -11.12 9.68
C ARG A 39 15.69 -10.76 9.13
N ARG A 40 16.67 -11.69 9.15
CA ARG A 40 17.96 -11.51 8.46
C ARG A 40 17.79 -11.37 6.96
N TRP A 41 16.99 -12.25 6.37
CA TRP A 41 16.66 -12.17 4.94
C TRP A 41 15.98 -10.84 4.61
N ALA A 42 15.02 -10.40 5.43
CA ALA A 42 14.32 -9.13 5.22
C ALA A 42 15.22 -7.90 5.34
N ALA A 43 16.13 -7.89 6.33
CA ALA A 43 17.12 -6.84 6.49
C ALA A 43 18.09 -6.76 5.30
N PHE A 44 18.53 -7.93 4.79
CA PHE A 44 19.40 -7.99 3.61
C PHE A 44 18.70 -7.47 2.35
N HIS A 45 17.40 -7.77 2.20
CA HIS A 45 16.59 -7.34 1.06
C HIS A 45 15.86 -6.02 1.31
N TRP A 46 16.34 -5.19 2.25
CA TRP A 46 15.73 -3.90 2.53
C TRP A 46 15.96 -2.91 1.38
N GLU A 47 14.91 -2.17 1.00
CA GLU A 47 14.98 -1.15 -0.06
C GLU A 47 14.28 0.14 0.39
N ASP A 48 15.05 1.14 0.81
CA ASP A 48 14.50 2.40 1.32
C ASP A 48 13.65 3.15 0.31
N ALA A 49 14.07 3.18 -0.96
CA ALA A 49 13.32 3.83 -2.03
C ALA A 49 11.92 3.20 -2.18
N LEU A 50 11.85 1.87 -2.07
CA LEU A 50 10.62 1.12 -2.20
C LEU A 50 9.71 1.28 -0.97
N TYR A 51 10.31 1.30 0.21
CA TYR A 51 9.61 1.55 1.47
C TYR A 51 8.97 2.94 1.54
N ARG A 52 9.61 3.97 0.95
CA ARG A 52 9.05 5.34 0.88
C ARG A 52 7.70 5.40 0.16
N PHE A 53 7.46 4.53 -0.82
CA PHE A 53 6.15 4.45 -1.49
C PHE A 53 5.03 4.07 -0.53
N ARG A 54 5.33 3.37 0.58
CA ARG A 54 4.31 3.09 1.61
C ARG A 54 3.71 4.38 2.15
N GLY A 55 4.53 5.37 2.50
CA GLY A 55 4.07 6.66 3.01
C GLY A 55 3.25 7.45 1.98
N VAL A 56 3.60 7.33 0.69
CA VAL A 56 2.81 7.93 -0.40
C VAL A 56 1.45 7.26 -0.51
N VAL A 57 1.41 5.92 -0.52
CA VAL A 57 0.16 5.15 -0.56
C VAL A 57 -0.69 5.43 0.68
N GLU A 58 -0.11 5.37 1.87
CA GLU A 58 -0.78 5.71 3.14
C GLU A 58 -1.31 7.14 3.13
N GLY A 59 -0.56 8.10 2.58
CA GLY A 59 -0.99 9.50 2.47
C GLY A 59 -2.14 9.71 1.47
N VAL A 60 -2.04 9.09 0.29
CA VAL A 60 -3.08 9.17 -0.76
C VAL A 60 -4.36 8.50 -0.28
N PHE A 61 -4.29 7.22 0.10
CA PHE A 61 -5.47 6.46 0.53
C PHE A 61 -5.96 6.88 1.91
N GLY A 62 -5.08 7.29 2.83
CA GLY A 62 -5.45 7.87 4.11
C GLY A 62 -6.19 9.18 3.94
N GLY A 63 -5.67 10.09 3.11
CA GLY A 63 -6.34 11.35 2.77
C GLY A 63 -7.68 11.14 2.06
N MET A 64 -7.77 10.17 1.14
CA MET A 64 -9.03 9.78 0.49
C MET A 64 -10.07 9.28 1.51
N LYS A 65 -9.67 8.39 2.44
CA LYS A 65 -10.54 7.89 3.51
C LYS A 65 -10.97 9.01 4.47
N SER A 66 -10.07 9.90 4.88
CA SER A 66 -10.40 11.02 5.77
C SER A 66 -11.38 12.02 5.13
N ARG A 67 -11.24 12.29 3.82
CA ARG A 67 -12.15 13.20 3.09
C ARG A 67 -13.56 12.62 2.91
N TRP A 68 -13.70 11.30 2.88
CA TRP A 68 -14.97 10.64 2.64
C TRP A 68 -15.49 10.04 3.94
N ALA A 69 -16.47 10.70 4.56
CA ALA A 69 -17.09 10.32 5.83
C ALA A 69 -16.16 10.36 7.06
N GLY A 70 -15.13 11.23 7.06
CA GLY A 70 -14.30 11.46 8.24
C GLY A 70 -13.43 10.26 8.65
N GLY A 71 -13.06 9.39 7.70
CA GLY A 71 -12.21 8.22 7.97
C GLY A 71 -12.98 6.91 8.20
N TYR A 72 -14.31 6.92 8.20
CA TYR A 72 -15.10 5.70 8.34
C TYR A 72 -15.41 5.06 6.97
N LEU A 73 -15.01 3.80 6.82
CA LEU A 73 -15.57 2.93 5.79
C LEU A 73 -17.04 2.67 6.15
N MET A 74 -17.95 3.34 5.44
CA MET A 74 -19.41 3.13 5.56
C MET A 74 -19.85 1.69 5.24
N GLU A 75 -18.94 0.89 4.69
CA GLU A 75 -19.15 -0.50 4.31
C GLU A 75 -19.22 -1.40 5.56
N ARG A 76 -20.39 -2.01 5.80
CA ARG A 76 -20.59 -2.93 6.93
C ARG A 76 -19.93 -4.31 6.75
N LYS A 77 -19.58 -4.67 5.52
CA LYS A 77 -18.99 -5.97 5.18
C LYS A 77 -17.53 -5.82 4.76
N PRO A 78 -16.59 -6.64 5.31
CA PRO A 78 -15.18 -6.61 4.92
C PRO A 78 -14.94 -6.81 3.41
N SER A 79 -15.76 -7.65 2.77
CA SER A 79 -15.67 -7.91 1.33
C SER A 79 -16.02 -6.69 0.47
N SER A 80 -17.01 -5.89 0.88
CA SER A 80 -17.37 -4.65 0.19
C SER A 80 -16.31 -3.57 0.42
N ALA A 81 -15.78 -3.45 1.64
CA ALA A 81 -14.66 -2.56 1.94
C ALA A 81 -13.44 -2.86 1.06
N MET A 82 -13.11 -4.14 0.86
CA MET A 82 -12.02 -4.57 0.00
C MET A 82 -12.28 -4.19 -1.47
N LYS A 83 -13.47 -4.49 -2.01
CA LYS A 83 -13.86 -4.11 -3.38
C LYS A 83 -13.77 -2.60 -3.61
N ARG A 84 -14.22 -1.80 -2.63
CA ARG A 84 -14.15 -0.34 -2.69
C ARG A 84 -12.70 0.15 -2.74
N ILE A 85 -11.82 -0.36 -1.89
CA ILE A 85 -10.40 0.00 -1.89
C ILE A 85 -9.76 -0.31 -3.26
N PHE A 86 -10.06 -1.47 -3.85
CA PHE A 86 -9.56 -1.81 -5.18
C PHE A 86 -10.08 -0.87 -6.28
N LEU A 87 -11.38 -0.56 -6.27
CA LEU A 87 -11.96 0.39 -7.22
C LEU A 87 -11.38 1.79 -7.07
N GLU A 88 -11.16 2.25 -5.84
CA GLU A 88 -10.55 3.55 -5.56
C GLU A 88 -9.10 3.62 -6.06
N ALA A 89 -8.31 2.55 -5.87
CA ALA A 89 -6.96 2.47 -6.40
C ALA A 89 -6.97 2.56 -7.93
N ILE A 90 -7.81 1.75 -8.60
CA ILE A 90 -7.94 1.75 -10.06
C ILE A 90 -8.37 3.14 -10.56
N ALA A 91 -9.36 3.76 -9.93
CA ALA A 91 -9.84 5.08 -10.33
C ALA A 91 -8.77 6.18 -10.15
N TYR A 92 -7.98 6.11 -9.09
CA TYR A 92 -6.89 7.04 -8.84
C TYR A 92 -5.77 6.87 -9.87
N ASP A 93 -5.37 5.63 -10.16
CA ASP A 93 -4.37 5.33 -11.19
C ASP A 93 -4.83 5.80 -12.57
N LEU A 94 -6.09 5.52 -12.94
CA LEU A 94 -6.70 6.02 -14.18
C LEU A 94 -6.68 7.56 -14.24
N ARG A 95 -7.00 8.24 -13.13
CA ARG A 95 -6.96 9.71 -13.07
C ARG A 95 -5.53 10.23 -13.29
N ILE A 96 -4.53 9.62 -12.68
CA ILE A 96 -3.13 9.99 -12.88
C ILE A 96 -2.73 9.76 -14.33
N LEU A 97 -3.01 8.58 -14.88
CA LEU A 97 -2.71 8.26 -16.27
C LEU A 97 -3.32 9.27 -17.22
N LEU A 98 -4.61 9.60 -17.06
CA LEU A 98 -5.28 10.62 -17.86
C LEU A 98 -4.67 12.02 -17.70
N THR A 99 -4.20 12.37 -16.50
CA THR A 99 -3.53 13.66 -16.24
C THR A 99 -2.16 13.73 -16.90
N LEU A 100 -1.43 12.61 -16.93
CA LEU A 100 -0.10 12.51 -17.54
C LEU A 100 -0.18 12.27 -19.05
N THR A 101 -1.33 11.83 -19.56
CA THR A 101 -1.53 11.65 -20.99
C THR A 101 -1.60 13.03 -21.65
N PRO A 102 -0.72 13.34 -22.61
CA PRO A 102 -0.80 14.60 -23.32
C PRO A 102 -2.15 14.70 -24.02
N VAL A 103 -2.85 15.81 -23.79
CA VAL A 103 -4.09 16.11 -24.49
C VAL A 103 -3.78 16.11 -26.00
N PRO A 104 -4.46 15.28 -26.82
CA PRO A 104 -4.22 15.25 -28.25
C PRO A 104 -4.37 16.65 -28.86
N LYS A 105 -3.46 17.03 -29.76
CA LYS A 105 -3.59 18.31 -30.49
C LYS A 105 -4.96 18.34 -31.18
N GLY A 106 -5.80 19.30 -30.79
CA GLY A 106 -7.16 19.46 -31.32
C GLY A 106 -8.29 18.99 -30.40
N PHE A 107 -8.00 18.49 -29.20
CA PHE A 107 -9.05 18.19 -28.22
C PHE A 107 -9.79 19.48 -27.82
N LYS A 108 -11.07 19.57 -28.20
CA LYS A 108 -12.00 20.57 -27.68
C LYS A 108 -12.85 19.89 -26.62
N PRO A 109 -12.69 20.25 -25.33
CA PRO A 109 -13.57 19.74 -24.31
C PRO A 109 -15.01 20.20 -24.62
N ILE A 110 -15.93 19.24 -24.61
CA ILE A 110 -17.35 19.49 -24.77
C ILE A 110 -17.87 19.73 -23.36
N TYR A 111 -17.89 21.00 -22.94
CA TYR A 111 -18.68 21.47 -21.81
C TYR A 111 -19.69 22.48 -22.30
#